data_AF-A0AAW3QXT3-F1
#
_entry.id   AF-A0AAW3QXT3-F1
#
_cell.length_a   1.000
_cell.length_b   1.000
_cell.length_c   1.000
_cell.angle_alpha   90.00
_cell.angle_beta   90.00
_cell.angle_gamma   90.00
#
_symmetry.space_group_name_H-M   'P 1'
#
loop_
_entity.id
_entity.type
_entity.pdbx_description
1 polymer ?
#
loop_
_entity_poly.entity_id
_entity_poly.type
_entity_poly.pdbx_seq_one_letter_code
_entity_poly.pdbx_strand_id
1 'polypeptide(L)'
;MTVIRAVEIDLVDTLAVQVDGLPAHGSRPRGTLRRSAGSLETIETLRFSDMGYVDENHVPYVPIVTQAFDLDRGISLTSDALGGTSSFGSVTLINDGSLDALVASRTNDHLPIRILSGRKIFDRDRGIWQDPKRADLQPVFAGLGTLWQPGRRTLTVPLLGALSWLDVTMAGRIYGGTGRLDGDANVSGRVMPTLRGTACNITPVLIDAVNYVYQVSDAPAEISALYEGGFAGGIAFGGLVADLYAQSPAPGTYQIQRGGTGTWIRLGTRPVYGITVDAVGSFPSGAAPQNVLDILRTMLLEDFVLPESYIDVQWPAQSPLAPWRAGWFWDGTETVTGQDVVRTLLSGLALSIVPTRSGTLRPVLLEAVDDLTASTLTLDATVITDIQSVSLDASLSPPTWRWRMGWQHNFTVQTAGSGLHPQAPAD
;
A
#
# COMPACT_ATOMS: atom_id res chain seq x y z
N MET A 1 8.63 0.91 -40.28
CA MET A 1 9.27 0.79 -38.96
C MET A 1 8.53 -0.28 -38.20
N THR A 2 9.25 -1.17 -37.53
CA THR A 2 8.65 -2.36 -36.93
C THR A 2 8.75 -2.26 -35.41
N VAL A 3 7.60 -2.24 -34.74
CA VAL A 3 7.52 -2.20 -33.27
C VAL A 3 7.69 -3.62 -32.76
N ILE A 4 8.52 -3.77 -31.72
CA ILE A 4 8.69 -5.03 -30.99
C ILE A 4 8.06 -4.93 -29.61
N ARG A 5 7.52 -6.05 -29.15
CA ARG A 5 7.14 -6.27 -27.76
C ARG A 5 8.03 -7.36 -27.20
N ALA A 6 8.70 -7.06 -26.10
CA ALA A 6 9.50 -8.01 -25.33
C ALA A 6 8.81 -8.21 -23.98
N VAL A 7 8.62 -9.48 -23.60
CA VAL A 7 7.99 -9.88 -22.35
C VAL A 7 9.03 -10.65 -21.54
N GLU A 8 9.17 -10.25 -20.28
CA GLU A 8 10.03 -10.90 -19.30
C GLU A 8 9.16 -11.40 -18.16
N ILE A 9 9.26 -12.70 -17.85
CA ILE A 9 8.47 -13.37 -16.81
C ILE A 9 9.44 -14.02 -15.84
N ASP A 10 9.41 -13.59 -14.58
CA ASP A 10 10.17 -14.21 -13.51
C ASP A 10 9.42 -15.45 -13.01
N LEU A 11 10.14 -16.55 -12.81
CA LEU A 11 9.64 -17.86 -12.40
C LEU A 11 10.46 -18.41 -11.25
N VAL A 12 9.80 -19.16 -10.37
CA VAL A 12 10.48 -19.96 -9.35
C VAL A 12 10.57 -21.40 -9.86
N ASP A 13 11.81 -21.88 -9.92
CA ASP A 13 12.08 -23.31 -10.05
C ASP A 13 11.99 -23.95 -8.65
N THR A 14 10.97 -24.76 -8.45
CA THR A 14 10.92 -25.64 -7.29
C THR A 14 11.89 -26.78 -7.56
N LEU A 15 13.14 -26.62 -7.15
CA LEU A 15 14.07 -27.74 -7.13
C LEU A 15 13.44 -28.81 -6.25
N ALA A 16 13.02 -29.92 -6.88
CA ALA A 16 12.65 -31.11 -6.16
C ALA A 16 13.87 -31.47 -5.32
N VAL A 17 13.78 -31.27 -4.00
CA VAL A 17 14.76 -31.83 -3.08
C VAL A 17 14.66 -33.34 -3.31
N GLN A 18 15.56 -33.89 -4.12
CA GLN A 18 15.89 -35.30 -4.05
C GLN A 18 16.40 -35.48 -2.64
N VAL A 19 15.52 -35.93 -1.75
CA VAL A 19 15.96 -36.60 -0.54
C VAL A 19 16.69 -37.82 -1.07
N ASP A 20 18.02 -37.72 -1.20
CA ASP A 20 18.86 -38.87 -1.52
C ASP A 20 18.48 -39.93 -0.51
N GLY A 21 17.75 -40.94 -0.98
CA GLY A 21 17.24 -42.06 -0.20
C GLY A 21 18.36 -43.00 0.20
N LEU A 22 19.50 -42.49 0.61
CA LEU A 22 20.46 -43.25 1.38
C LEU A 22 19.92 -43.29 2.81
N PRO A 23 19.36 -44.43 3.29
CA PRO A 23 19.12 -44.56 4.72
C PRO A 23 20.45 -44.28 5.42
N ALA A 24 20.46 -43.25 6.27
CA ALA A 24 21.64 -42.87 7.03
C ALA A 24 21.98 -43.96 8.04
N HIS A 25 22.59 -45.05 7.59
CA HIS A 25 23.32 -45.97 8.44
C HIS A 25 24.74 -45.42 8.64
N GLY A 26 24.81 -44.23 9.24
CA GLY A 26 26.04 -43.64 9.74
C GLY A 26 26.27 -44.06 11.19
N SER A 27 27.52 -44.38 11.51
CA SER A 27 28.05 -44.89 12.79
C SER A 27 28.01 -43.89 13.97
N ARG A 28 27.04 -42.96 14.03
CA ARG A 28 26.94 -41.95 15.10
C ARG A 28 25.53 -41.83 15.68
N PRO A 29 25.40 -41.44 16.97
CA PRO A 29 24.14 -41.52 17.70
C PRO A 29 23.12 -40.51 17.16
N ARG A 30 21.91 -41.02 16.96
CA ARG A 30 20.63 -40.38 16.60
C ARG A 30 20.57 -38.84 16.62
N GLY A 31 20.17 -38.27 15.48
CA GLY A 31 19.24 -37.12 15.49
C GLY A 31 19.76 -35.74 15.09
N THR A 32 20.88 -35.59 14.38
CA THR A 32 21.27 -34.26 13.86
C THR A 32 20.93 -34.15 12.37
N LEU A 33 19.73 -33.65 12.07
CA LEU A 33 19.39 -33.16 10.73
C LEU A 33 20.22 -31.90 10.48
N ARG A 34 21.15 -31.94 9.52
CA ARG A 34 21.91 -30.76 9.12
C ARG A 34 21.18 -30.14 7.92
N ARG A 35 20.67 -28.92 8.08
CA ARG A 35 20.09 -28.14 6.96
C ARG A 35 21.16 -28.00 5.89
N SER A 36 20.90 -28.53 4.69
CA SER A 36 21.72 -28.24 3.51
C SER A 36 21.63 -26.73 3.24
N ALA A 37 22.77 -26.07 3.05
CA ALA A 37 22.85 -24.63 2.83
C ALA A 37 22.48 -24.21 1.39
N GLY A 38 21.76 -25.04 0.65
CA GLY A 38 21.26 -24.70 -0.68
C GLY A 38 20.09 -23.73 -0.61
N SER A 39 20.01 -22.81 -1.59
CA SER A 39 18.79 -22.04 -1.82
C SER A 39 17.67 -23.03 -2.17
N LEU A 40 16.54 -22.95 -1.45
CA LEU A 40 15.38 -23.82 -1.70
C LEU A 40 14.68 -23.46 -3.03
N GLU A 41 14.93 -22.26 -3.53
CA GLU A 41 14.29 -21.68 -4.70
C GLU A 41 15.33 -20.92 -5.52
N THR A 42 15.22 -20.99 -6.84
CA THR A 42 15.99 -20.16 -7.77
C THR A 42 15.02 -19.40 -8.66
N ILE A 43 15.23 -18.09 -8.79
CA ILE A 43 14.44 -17.25 -9.69
C ILE A 43 15.10 -17.27 -11.07
N GLU A 44 14.34 -17.64 -12.09
CA GLU A 44 14.72 -17.61 -13.50
C GLU A 44 13.83 -16.60 -14.26
N THR A 45 14.42 -15.80 -15.15
CA THR A 45 13.66 -14.89 -16.03
C THR A 45 13.53 -15.47 -17.42
N LEU A 46 12.32 -15.82 -17.86
CA LEU A 46 12.03 -16.18 -19.24
C LEU A 46 11.77 -14.96 -20.10
N ARG A 47 12.14 -15.06 -21.38
CA ARG A 47 12.17 -13.95 -22.33
C ARG A 47 11.44 -14.34 -23.62
N PHE A 48 10.37 -13.62 -23.91
CA PHE A 48 9.51 -13.85 -25.07
C PHE A 48 9.32 -12.57 -25.88
N SER A 49 9.01 -12.71 -27.16
CA SER A 49 8.72 -11.60 -28.07
C SER A 49 7.57 -11.95 -29.01
N ASP A 50 6.93 -10.93 -29.57
CA ASP A 50 5.90 -11.05 -30.60
C ASP A 50 6.47 -11.43 -31.97
N MET A 51 7.69 -10.98 -32.29
CA MET A 51 8.31 -11.24 -33.59
C MET A 51 9.78 -11.69 -33.54
N GLY A 52 10.29 -11.90 -32.33
CA GLY A 52 11.67 -12.33 -32.10
C GLY A 52 12.59 -11.12 -31.96
N TYR A 53 13.42 -11.16 -30.94
CA TYR A 53 14.31 -10.07 -30.55
C TYR A 53 15.56 -10.66 -29.89
N VAL A 54 16.72 -10.07 -30.13
CA VAL A 54 17.97 -10.44 -29.46
C VAL A 54 18.57 -9.20 -28.81
N ASP A 55 18.90 -9.29 -27.53
CA ASP A 55 19.48 -8.16 -26.81
C ASP A 55 20.99 -7.96 -27.12
N GLU A 56 21.56 -6.88 -26.57
CA GLU A 56 22.99 -6.55 -26.73
C GLU A 56 23.95 -7.62 -26.18
N ASN A 57 23.47 -8.51 -25.31
CA ASN A 57 24.23 -9.62 -24.72
C ASN A 57 24.02 -10.93 -25.48
N HIS A 58 23.38 -10.90 -26.66
CA HIS A 58 23.04 -12.06 -27.48
C HIS A 58 22.05 -13.02 -26.80
N VAL A 59 21.24 -12.52 -25.87
CA VAL A 59 20.16 -13.30 -25.24
C VAL A 59 18.92 -13.24 -26.14
N PRO A 60 18.42 -14.39 -26.64
CA PRO A 60 17.27 -14.43 -27.51
C PRO A 60 15.94 -14.33 -26.74
N TYR A 61 15.00 -13.59 -27.29
CA TYR A 61 13.59 -13.52 -26.90
C TYR A 61 12.77 -14.27 -27.94
N VAL A 62 12.14 -15.36 -27.52
CA VAL A 62 11.50 -16.33 -28.43
C VAL A 62 10.19 -15.77 -29.01
N PRO A 63 9.95 -15.86 -30.34
CA PRO A 63 8.80 -15.26 -31.03
C PRO A 63 7.48 -16.05 -30.82
N ILE A 64 7.00 -16.17 -29.58
CA ILE A 64 5.79 -16.95 -29.25
C ILE A 64 4.68 -16.12 -28.61
N VAL A 65 4.85 -14.81 -28.46
CA VAL A 65 3.82 -13.93 -27.89
C VAL A 65 2.78 -13.61 -28.97
N THR A 66 1.55 -14.12 -28.82
CA THR A 66 0.43 -13.76 -29.71
C THR A 66 -0.28 -12.50 -29.28
N GLN A 67 -0.36 -12.28 -27.97
CA GLN A 67 -0.95 -11.10 -27.38
C GLN A 67 -0.05 -10.65 -26.22
N ALA A 68 0.63 -9.53 -26.42
CA ALA A 68 1.63 -9.05 -25.46
C ALA A 68 0.99 -8.45 -24.21
N PHE A 69 -0.14 -7.78 -24.34
CA PHE A 69 -0.94 -7.28 -23.23
C PHE A 69 -2.32 -6.89 -23.73
N ASP A 70 -3.30 -6.95 -22.83
CA ASP A 70 -4.51 -6.15 -22.90
C ASP A 70 -4.50 -5.25 -21.67
N LEU A 71 -4.74 -3.96 -21.85
CA LEU A 71 -4.58 -2.98 -20.78
C LEU A 71 -5.68 -1.95 -20.92
N ASP A 72 -6.54 -1.91 -19.91
CA ASP A 72 -7.51 -0.86 -19.73
C ASP A 72 -7.10 0.01 -18.54
N ARG A 73 -7.02 1.31 -18.76
CA ARG A 73 -6.68 2.30 -17.73
C ARG A 73 -7.71 3.40 -17.79
N GLY A 74 -8.53 3.47 -16.75
CA GLY A 74 -9.37 4.59 -16.43
C GLY A 74 -8.80 5.36 -15.23
N ILE A 75 -8.96 6.67 -15.26
CA ILE A 75 -8.88 7.50 -14.07
C ILE A 75 -10.31 7.88 -13.75
N SER A 76 -10.76 7.60 -12.52
CA SER A 76 -12.09 8.03 -12.11
C SER A 76 -12.07 9.54 -11.87
N LEU A 77 -13.11 10.21 -12.36
CA LEU A 77 -13.33 11.63 -12.11
C LEU A 77 -14.18 11.88 -10.85
N THR A 78 -14.60 10.80 -10.18
CA THR A 78 -15.40 10.85 -8.97
C THR A 78 -14.61 11.48 -7.82
N SER A 79 -15.33 12.08 -6.88
CA SER A 79 -14.72 12.73 -5.71
C SER A 79 -14.17 11.74 -4.66
N ASP A 80 -14.36 10.43 -4.85
CA ASP A 80 -13.81 9.37 -4.01
C ASP A 80 -12.41 8.96 -4.49
N ALA A 81 -11.52 8.69 -3.53
CA ALA A 81 -10.09 8.85 -3.77
C ALA A 81 -9.36 7.65 -4.40
N LEU A 82 -10.07 6.55 -4.68
CA LEU A 82 -9.50 5.45 -5.47
C LEU A 82 -9.78 5.70 -6.96
N GLY A 83 -9.17 6.77 -7.46
CA GLY A 83 -9.44 7.33 -8.78
C GLY A 83 -8.73 6.62 -9.93
N GLY A 84 -8.55 5.31 -9.89
CA GLY A 84 -7.92 4.55 -10.97
C GLY A 84 -8.55 3.17 -11.12
N THR A 85 -9.38 2.97 -12.16
CA THR A 85 -9.72 1.61 -12.59
C THR A 85 -8.60 1.16 -13.53
N SER A 86 -7.77 0.25 -13.07
CA SER A 86 -6.79 -0.39 -13.95
C SER A 86 -7.11 -1.86 -14.03
N SER A 87 -7.61 -2.27 -15.20
CA SER A 87 -7.71 -3.69 -15.54
C SER A 87 -6.47 -4.05 -16.32
N PHE A 88 -5.68 -4.94 -15.74
CA PHE A 88 -4.53 -5.51 -16.38
C PHE A 88 -4.98 -6.85 -16.94
N GLY A 89 -4.99 -6.98 -18.26
CA GLY A 89 -5.50 -8.14 -18.96
C GLY A 89 -4.54 -9.34 -18.83
N SER A 90 -4.14 -9.92 -19.95
CA SER A 90 -3.26 -11.09 -19.93
C SER A 90 -2.21 -11.05 -21.02
N VAL A 91 -1.13 -11.79 -20.79
CA VAL A 91 -0.17 -12.18 -21.83
C VAL A 91 -0.59 -13.55 -22.35
N THR A 92 -0.69 -13.70 -23.67
CA THR A 92 -0.95 -15.01 -24.29
C THR A 92 0.25 -15.45 -25.11
N LEU A 93 0.76 -16.63 -24.79
CA LEU A 93 1.84 -17.31 -25.50
C LEU A 93 1.29 -18.48 -26.32
N ILE A 94 1.94 -18.78 -27.44
CA ILE A 94 1.68 -20.01 -28.20
C ILE A 94 2.25 -21.19 -27.41
N ASN A 95 1.42 -22.20 -27.20
CA ASN A 95 1.87 -23.49 -26.68
C ASN A 95 1.73 -24.56 -27.77
N ASP A 96 2.85 -24.98 -28.34
CA ASP A 96 2.97 -26.10 -29.28
C ASP A 96 3.40 -27.41 -28.58
N GLY A 97 3.36 -27.44 -27.24
CA GLY A 97 3.87 -28.51 -26.39
C GLY A 97 5.25 -28.22 -25.80
N SER A 98 5.96 -27.20 -26.29
CA SER A 98 7.27 -26.80 -25.75
C SER A 98 7.19 -26.22 -24.33
N LEU A 99 6.04 -25.67 -23.93
CA LEU A 99 5.84 -25.04 -22.61
C LEU A 99 5.26 -26.01 -21.57
N ASP A 100 4.84 -27.23 -21.96
CA ASP A 100 4.19 -28.17 -21.05
C ASP A 100 5.10 -28.59 -19.90
N ALA A 101 6.38 -28.86 -20.20
CA ALA A 101 7.37 -29.21 -19.20
C ALA A 101 7.66 -28.04 -18.24
N LEU A 102 7.64 -26.80 -18.75
CA LEU A 102 7.83 -25.59 -17.96
C LEU A 102 6.69 -25.43 -16.94
N VAL A 103 5.44 -25.47 -17.41
CA VAL A 103 4.25 -25.32 -16.55
C VAL A 103 4.17 -26.42 -15.49
N ALA A 104 4.66 -27.63 -15.80
CA ALA A 104 4.64 -28.76 -14.85
C ALA A 104 5.65 -28.63 -13.69
N SER A 105 6.65 -27.76 -13.80
CA SER A 105 7.79 -27.70 -12.86
C SER A 105 8.12 -26.32 -12.33
N ARG A 106 7.58 -25.25 -12.93
CA ARG A 106 7.80 -23.87 -12.53
C ARG A 106 6.47 -23.22 -12.17
N THR A 107 6.51 -22.28 -11.23
CA THR A 107 5.37 -21.43 -10.89
C THR A 107 5.69 -19.96 -11.17
N ASN A 108 4.68 -19.19 -11.59
CA ASN A 108 4.76 -17.74 -11.78
C ASN A 108 3.89 -16.94 -10.81
N ASP A 109 3.30 -17.60 -9.81
CA ASP A 109 2.27 -16.98 -8.98
C ASP A 109 2.85 -15.83 -8.15
N HIS A 110 2.26 -14.64 -8.33
CA HIS A 110 2.72 -13.38 -7.74
C HIS A 110 4.20 -13.05 -8.04
N LEU A 111 4.73 -13.49 -9.19
CA LEU A 111 6.08 -13.15 -9.63
C LEU A 111 6.10 -12.00 -10.65
N PRO A 112 7.19 -11.21 -10.70
CA PRO A 112 7.26 -10.04 -11.56
C PRO A 112 7.15 -10.37 -13.06
N ILE A 113 6.34 -9.57 -13.76
CA ILE A 113 6.24 -9.56 -15.22
C ILE A 113 6.53 -8.15 -15.72
N ARG A 114 7.37 -8.05 -16.75
CA ARG A 114 7.76 -6.80 -17.40
C ARG A 114 7.48 -6.90 -18.89
N ILE A 115 6.78 -5.91 -19.42
CA ILE A 115 6.47 -5.78 -20.84
C ILE A 115 7.12 -4.51 -21.34
N LEU A 116 8.05 -4.68 -22.27
CA LEU A 116 8.87 -3.65 -22.84
C LEU A 116 8.51 -3.48 -24.32
N SER A 117 8.65 -2.27 -24.85
CA SER A 117 8.48 -2.01 -26.27
C SER A 117 9.59 -1.17 -26.84
N GLY A 118 10.01 -1.54 -28.03
CA GLY A 118 11.02 -0.82 -28.79
C GLY A 118 10.69 -0.79 -30.26
N ARG A 119 11.61 -0.21 -31.02
CA ARG A 119 11.53 -0.13 -32.47
C ARG A 119 12.80 -0.72 -33.06
N LYS A 120 12.67 -1.65 -34.00
CA LYS A 120 13.81 -2.07 -34.81
C LYS A 120 14.17 -0.95 -35.78
N ILE A 121 15.47 -0.70 -35.91
CA ILE A 121 16.01 0.28 -36.85
C ILE A 121 16.51 -0.47 -38.07
N PHE A 122 16.12 -0.04 -39.26
CA PHE A 122 16.62 -0.64 -40.50
C PHE A 122 17.97 -0.03 -40.84
N ASP A 123 19.03 -0.85 -40.80
CA ASP A 123 20.36 -0.48 -41.28
C ASP A 123 20.37 -0.58 -42.81
N ARG A 124 20.39 0.58 -43.48
CA ARG A 124 20.35 0.66 -44.95
C ARG A 124 21.62 0.14 -45.62
N ASP A 125 22.77 0.23 -44.94
CA ASP A 125 24.06 -0.16 -45.51
C ASP A 125 24.22 -1.67 -45.50
N ARG A 126 23.69 -2.33 -44.45
CA ARG A 126 23.75 -3.79 -44.29
C ARG A 126 22.49 -4.51 -44.77
N GLY A 127 21.40 -3.78 -45.04
CA GLY A 127 20.12 -4.35 -45.48
C GLY A 127 19.45 -5.23 -44.42
N ILE A 128 19.76 -5.02 -43.13
CA ILE A 128 19.25 -5.82 -42.02
C ILE A 128 18.47 -4.95 -41.02
N TRP A 129 17.49 -5.56 -40.35
CA TRP A 129 16.85 -4.94 -39.19
C TRP A 129 17.75 -5.14 -37.97
N GLN A 130 18.11 -4.04 -37.32
CA GLN A 130 18.86 -4.05 -36.08
C GLN A 130 17.91 -3.98 -34.89
N ASP A 131 18.12 -4.90 -33.95
CA ASP A 131 17.44 -4.90 -32.66
C ASP A 131 18.00 -3.76 -31.78
N PRO A 132 17.14 -2.96 -31.14
CA PRO A 132 17.57 -1.94 -30.19
C PRO A 132 18.18 -2.59 -28.94
N LYS A 133 18.94 -1.84 -28.14
CA LYS A 133 19.41 -2.37 -26.86
C LYS A 133 18.24 -2.54 -25.90
N ARG A 134 18.31 -3.51 -24.99
CA ARG A 134 17.30 -3.74 -23.95
C ARG A 134 17.07 -2.49 -23.10
N ALA A 135 18.15 -1.79 -22.76
CA ALA A 135 18.10 -0.55 -21.99
C ALA A 135 17.37 0.61 -22.70
N ASP A 136 17.26 0.55 -24.04
CA ASP A 136 16.56 1.56 -24.84
C ASP A 136 15.06 1.22 -25.00
N LEU A 137 14.63 0.04 -24.56
CA LEU A 137 13.23 -0.36 -24.59
C LEU A 137 12.43 0.44 -23.54
N GLN A 138 11.25 0.90 -23.93
CA GLN A 138 10.36 1.63 -23.05
C GLN A 138 9.46 0.67 -22.27
N PRO A 139 9.31 0.83 -20.95
CA PRO A 139 8.37 0.03 -20.17
C PRO A 139 6.93 0.39 -20.57
N VAL A 140 6.15 -0.65 -20.86
CA VAL A 140 4.71 -0.56 -21.12
C VAL A 140 3.92 -0.97 -19.90
N PHE A 141 4.38 -2.04 -19.24
CA PHE A 141 3.80 -2.57 -18.02
C PHE A 141 4.90 -3.21 -17.17
N ALA A 142 4.79 -3.02 -15.86
CA ALA A 142 5.46 -3.83 -14.87
C ALA A 142 4.49 -4.08 -13.72
N GLY A 143 4.44 -5.31 -13.25
CA GLY A 143 3.53 -5.78 -12.22
C GLY A 143 3.79 -7.24 -11.92
N LEU A 144 2.76 -7.97 -11.52
CA LEU A 144 2.81 -9.40 -11.25
C LEU A 144 2.04 -10.21 -12.29
N GLY A 145 2.48 -11.45 -12.48
CA GLY A 145 1.62 -12.50 -13.03
C GLY A 145 0.85 -13.21 -11.93
N THR A 146 -0.38 -13.63 -12.24
CA THR A 146 -1.04 -14.70 -11.47
C THR A 146 -0.68 -16.05 -12.07
N LEU A 147 -1.07 -17.13 -11.38
CA LEU A 147 -0.97 -18.49 -11.88
C LEU A 147 -1.30 -18.63 -13.38
N TRP A 148 -0.40 -19.31 -14.11
CA TRP A 148 -0.59 -19.67 -15.52
C TRP A 148 -1.92 -20.40 -15.74
N GLN A 149 -2.58 -20.07 -16.86
CA GLN A 149 -3.79 -20.72 -17.33
C GLN A 149 -3.44 -21.50 -18.61
N PRO A 150 -3.03 -22.78 -18.50
CA PRO A 150 -2.68 -23.59 -19.66
C PRO A 150 -3.94 -23.96 -20.45
N GLY A 151 -3.93 -23.62 -21.74
CA GLY A 151 -4.87 -24.11 -22.74
C GLY A 151 -4.21 -25.11 -23.68
N ARG A 152 -5.02 -25.72 -24.56
CA ARG A 152 -4.53 -26.77 -25.49
C ARG A 152 -3.48 -26.26 -26.50
N ARG A 153 -3.53 -24.99 -26.87
CA ARG A 153 -2.63 -24.36 -27.86
C ARG A 153 -2.06 -23.01 -27.42
N THR A 154 -2.43 -22.58 -26.22
CA THR A 154 -2.13 -21.27 -25.68
C THR A 154 -1.78 -21.40 -24.22
N LEU A 155 -0.91 -20.54 -23.75
CA LEU A 155 -0.60 -20.39 -22.34
C LEU A 155 -0.86 -18.94 -21.96
N THR A 156 -1.86 -18.72 -21.12
CA THR A 156 -2.29 -17.39 -20.73
C THR A 156 -1.79 -17.07 -19.33
N VAL A 157 -1.27 -15.86 -19.15
CA VAL A 157 -0.83 -15.35 -17.86
C VAL A 157 -1.60 -14.07 -17.56
N PRO A 158 -2.58 -14.10 -16.64
CA PRO A 158 -3.25 -12.90 -16.19
C PRO A 158 -2.29 -11.98 -15.45
N LEU A 159 -2.52 -10.68 -15.57
CA LEU A 159 -1.66 -9.64 -15.03
C LEU A 159 -2.33 -8.96 -13.83
N LEU A 160 -1.53 -8.65 -12.83
CA LEU A 160 -1.86 -7.80 -11.69
C LEU A 160 -0.94 -6.58 -11.73
N GLY A 161 -1.48 -5.37 -11.76
CA GLY A 161 -0.65 -4.17 -11.75
C GLY A 161 -0.58 -3.52 -10.38
N ALA A 162 0.13 -2.38 -10.32
CA ALA A 162 0.60 -1.84 -9.05
C ALA A 162 -0.48 -1.47 -8.02
N LEU A 163 -1.74 -1.24 -8.42
CA LEU A 163 -2.80 -0.99 -7.44
C LEU A 163 -3.08 -2.20 -6.54
N SER A 164 -2.77 -3.43 -6.97
CA SER A 164 -2.92 -4.62 -6.12
C SER A 164 -1.96 -4.62 -4.92
N TRP A 165 -0.92 -3.78 -4.93
CA TRP A 165 -0.07 -3.56 -3.75
C TRP A 165 -0.84 -2.98 -2.57
N LEU A 166 -1.98 -2.34 -2.82
CA LEU A 166 -2.81 -1.72 -1.79
C LEU A 166 -3.81 -2.70 -1.16
N ASP A 167 -3.90 -3.93 -1.66
CA ASP A 167 -4.79 -4.97 -1.11
C ASP A 167 -4.25 -5.57 0.20
N VAL A 168 -3.01 -5.20 0.57
CA VAL A 168 -2.37 -5.63 1.81
C VAL A 168 -3.07 -4.98 3.01
N THR A 169 -3.30 -5.78 4.04
CA THR A 169 -3.83 -5.32 5.33
C THR A 169 -2.73 -4.65 6.16
N MET A 170 -3.09 -3.58 6.86
CA MET A 170 -2.17 -2.85 7.73
C MET A 170 -1.55 -3.79 8.78
N ALA A 171 -0.21 -3.79 8.86
CA ALA A 171 0.51 -4.56 9.86
C ALA A 171 0.46 -3.81 11.19
N GLY A 172 -0.04 -4.47 12.24
CA GLY A 172 -0.12 -3.90 13.58
C GLY A 172 0.49 -4.83 14.63
N ARG A 173 1.07 -4.23 15.67
CA ARG A 173 1.56 -4.98 16.83
C ARG A 173 0.38 -5.49 17.64
N ILE A 174 0.50 -6.68 18.21
CA ILE A 174 -0.58 -7.35 18.93
C ILE A 174 -0.28 -7.32 20.44
N TYR A 175 -1.29 -7.08 21.27
CA TYR A 175 -1.17 -7.20 22.72
C TYR A 175 -0.97 -8.66 23.15
N GLY A 176 0.04 -8.91 23.99
CA GLY A 176 0.26 -10.23 24.58
C GLY A 176 -0.73 -10.55 25.71
N GLY A 177 -1.27 -9.54 26.39
CA GLY A 177 -2.18 -9.73 27.52
C GLY A 177 -1.49 -10.09 28.83
N THR A 178 -0.19 -9.82 28.96
CA THR A 178 0.61 -10.15 30.16
C THR A 178 0.46 -9.16 31.31
N GLY A 179 -0.32 -8.09 31.11
CA GLY A 179 -0.55 -7.00 32.04
C GLY A 179 0.34 -5.79 31.78
N ARG A 180 0.07 -4.70 32.51
CA ARG A 180 0.74 -3.40 32.33
C ARG A 180 0.59 -2.87 30.90
N LEU A 181 1.69 -2.41 30.29
CA LEU A 181 1.71 -1.82 28.94
C LEU A 181 1.44 -2.84 27.82
N ASP A 182 1.56 -4.14 28.11
CA ASP A 182 1.21 -5.23 27.18
C ASP A 182 -0.30 -5.57 27.21
N GLY A 183 -1.06 -4.82 28.02
CA GLY A 183 -2.50 -4.97 28.17
C GLY A 183 -2.92 -6.15 29.02
N ASP A 184 -4.15 -6.11 29.51
CA ASP A 184 -4.77 -7.19 30.27
C ASP A 184 -5.36 -8.29 29.36
N ALA A 185 -5.99 -9.29 30.00
CA ALA A 185 -6.61 -10.40 29.27
C ALA A 185 -7.77 -9.98 28.34
N ASN A 186 -8.35 -8.78 28.50
CA ASN A 186 -9.47 -8.30 27.67
C ASN A 186 -9.00 -7.79 26.29
N VAL A 187 -7.76 -7.35 26.20
CA VAL A 187 -7.15 -6.84 24.96
C VAL A 187 -6.16 -7.82 24.33
N SER A 188 -5.86 -8.95 24.99
CA SER A 188 -4.99 -10.01 24.46
C SER A 188 -5.42 -10.44 23.05
N GLY A 189 -4.46 -10.50 22.12
CA GLY A 189 -4.72 -10.86 20.73
C GLY A 189 -5.29 -9.73 19.85
N ARG A 190 -5.63 -8.56 20.41
CA ARG A 190 -6.05 -7.40 19.64
C ARG A 190 -4.85 -6.62 19.12
N VAL A 191 -5.05 -5.93 17.99
CA VAL A 191 -4.04 -5.03 17.43
C VAL A 191 -3.98 -3.74 18.27
N MET A 192 -2.77 -3.23 18.48
CA MET A 192 -2.51 -1.96 19.16
C MET A 192 -3.02 -0.78 18.31
N PRO A 193 -3.56 0.28 18.94
CA PRO A 193 -4.04 1.44 18.21
C PRO A 193 -2.88 2.14 17.51
N THR A 194 -3.12 2.62 16.30
CA THR A 194 -2.16 3.31 15.45
C THR A 194 -2.59 4.74 15.22
N LEU A 195 -1.68 5.69 15.47
CA LEU A 195 -1.87 7.11 15.20
C LEU A 195 -0.71 7.62 14.34
N ARG A 196 -1.02 8.26 13.22
CA ARG A 196 -0.05 8.92 12.32
C ARG A 196 -0.52 10.33 12.01
N GLY A 197 0.36 11.33 12.10
CA GLY A 197 -0.04 12.72 11.85
C GLY A 197 -1.02 13.25 12.91
N THR A 198 -1.80 14.27 12.55
CA THR A 198 -2.71 14.97 13.48
C THR A 198 -4.11 14.37 13.47
N ALA A 199 -4.56 13.83 14.60
CA ALA A 199 -5.93 13.35 14.79
C ALA A 199 -6.61 14.04 15.97
N CYS A 200 -7.89 14.34 15.83
CA CYS A 200 -8.69 14.99 16.86
C CYS A 200 -9.81 14.08 17.36
N ASN A 201 -10.10 14.21 18.65
CA ASN A 201 -11.18 13.55 19.34
C ASN A 201 -11.18 12.01 19.11
N ILE A 202 -9.99 11.40 19.21
CA ILE A 202 -9.80 9.96 19.11
C ILE A 202 -10.08 9.31 20.47
N THR A 203 -10.65 8.10 20.47
CA THR A 203 -10.89 7.33 21.70
C THR A 203 -9.68 6.42 21.98
N PRO A 204 -8.93 6.64 23.07
CA PRO A 204 -7.84 5.75 23.46
C PRO A 204 -8.33 4.35 23.83
N VAL A 205 -7.53 3.33 23.56
CA VAL A 205 -7.86 1.93 23.91
C VAL A 205 -7.53 1.68 25.38
N LEU A 206 -8.50 1.24 26.18
CA LEU A 206 -8.27 0.86 27.58
C LEU A 206 -7.52 -0.48 27.64
N ILE A 207 -6.30 -0.47 28.19
CA ILE A 207 -5.45 -1.67 28.27
C ILE A 207 -5.33 -2.24 29.69
N ASP A 208 -5.56 -1.40 30.71
CA ASP A 208 -5.55 -1.81 32.11
C ASP A 208 -6.68 -1.09 32.85
N ALA A 209 -7.79 -1.81 33.04
CA ALA A 209 -8.97 -1.28 33.70
C ALA A 209 -8.78 -1.02 35.21
N VAL A 210 -7.79 -1.65 35.85
CA VAL A 210 -7.52 -1.50 37.29
C VAL A 210 -6.77 -0.20 37.55
N ASN A 211 -5.78 0.11 36.70
CA ASN A 211 -4.94 1.31 36.85
C ASN A 211 -5.38 2.48 35.97
N TYR A 212 -6.45 2.32 35.17
CA TYR A 212 -6.96 3.30 34.22
C TYR A 212 -5.89 3.72 33.20
N VAL A 213 -5.21 2.73 32.63
CA VAL A 213 -4.18 2.96 31.60
C VAL A 213 -4.77 2.72 30.22
N TYR A 214 -4.60 3.71 29.37
CA TYR A 214 -5.06 3.71 28.00
C TYR A 214 -3.88 3.86 27.06
N GLN A 215 -3.95 3.23 25.88
CA GLN A 215 -3.00 3.40 24.80
C GLN A 215 -3.61 4.26 23.69
N VAL A 216 -2.81 5.22 23.19
CA VAL A 216 -3.19 6.13 22.11
C VAL A 216 -2.55 5.71 20.79
N SER A 217 -1.30 5.25 20.84
CA SER A 217 -0.53 4.85 19.66
C SER A 217 0.46 3.74 20.00
N ASP A 218 0.80 2.94 19.01
CA ASP A 218 1.91 1.99 18.90
C ASP A 218 3.30 2.64 18.72
N ALA A 219 3.34 3.96 18.51
CA ALA A 219 4.55 4.76 18.32
C ALA A 219 4.53 6.03 19.21
N PRO A 220 5.60 6.85 19.23
CA PRO A 220 5.60 8.12 19.94
C PRO A 220 4.53 9.07 19.40
N ALA A 221 3.74 9.66 20.29
CA ALA A 221 2.75 10.68 19.99
C ALA A 221 2.80 11.82 21.01
N GLU A 222 2.45 13.02 20.56
CA GLU A 222 2.24 14.19 21.39
C GLU A 222 0.75 14.38 21.62
N ILE A 223 0.33 14.43 22.88
CA ILE A 223 -1.06 14.64 23.26
C ILE A 223 -1.26 16.13 23.51
N SER A 224 -2.10 16.78 22.71
CA SER A 224 -2.38 18.21 22.83
C SER A 224 -3.53 18.51 23.80
N ALA A 225 -4.52 17.63 23.87
CA ALA A 225 -5.66 17.79 24.77
C ALA A 225 -6.26 16.42 25.16
N LEU A 226 -6.84 16.38 26.35
CA LEU A 226 -7.66 15.26 26.82
C LEU A 226 -9.00 15.82 27.28
N TYR A 227 -10.06 15.17 26.83
CA TYR A 227 -11.45 15.52 27.11
C TYR A 227 -12.13 14.37 27.82
N GLU A 228 -12.93 14.70 28.82
CA GLU A 228 -13.86 13.77 29.44
C GLU A 228 -15.29 14.23 29.13
N GLY A 229 -16.04 13.41 28.39
CA GLY A 229 -17.38 13.75 27.90
C GLY A 229 -17.44 15.08 27.15
N GLY A 230 -16.41 15.37 26.34
CA GLY A 230 -16.32 16.59 25.53
C GLY A 230 -15.82 17.82 26.27
N PHE A 231 -15.61 17.74 27.59
CA PHE A 231 -15.11 18.87 28.37
C PHE A 231 -13.58 18.83 28.49
N ALA A 232 -12.92 19.85 27.96
CA ALA A 232 -11.49 20.05 28.11
C ALA A 232 -11.16 20.52 29.54
N GLY A 233 -10.16 19.92 30.17
CA GLY A 233 -9.67 20.37 31.48
C GLY A 233 -10.40 19.77 32.69
N GLY A 234 -11.37 18.88 32.50
CA GLY A 234 -11.95 18.06 33.58
C GLY A 234 -10.93 17.14 34.26
N ILE A 235 -9.89 16.74 33.52
CA ILE A 235 -8.73 16.02 34.03
C ILE A 235 -7.48 16.81 33.63
N ALA A 236 -6.72 17.30 34.61
CA ALA A 236 -5.57 18.17 34.38
C ALA A 236 -4.31 17.37 33.98
N PHE A 237 -3.45 17.96 33.15
CA PHE A 237 -2.17 17.34 32.80
C PHE A 237 -1.23 17.33 34.01
N GLY A 238 -0.83 16.13 34.43
CA GLY A 238 0.05 15.85 35.57
C GLY A 238 1.52 15.61 35.19
N GLY A 239 1.87 15.72 33.90
CA GLY A 239 3.24 15.64 33.41
C GLY A 239 3.59 14.35 32.67
N LEU A 240 4.81 14.34 32.11
CA LEU A 240 5.43 13.17 31.47
C LEU A 240 6.17 12.34 32.52
N VAL A 241 6.05 11.02 32.44
CA VAL A 241 6.74 10.07 33.31
C VAL A 241 7.45 8.99 32.50
N ALA A 242 8.52 8.42 33.08
CA ALA A 242 9.24 7.30 32.46
C ALA A 242 8.51 5.96 32.65
N ASP A 243 7.76 5.80 33.73
CA ASP A 243 6.98 4.61 34.05
C ASP A 243 5.64 5.02 34.70
N LEU A 244 4.53 4.75 34.01
CA LEU A 244 3.18 5.03 34.51
C LEU A 244 2.82 4.21 35.75
N TYR A 245 3.50 3.10 36.01
CA TYR A 245 3.20 2.21 37.14
C TYR A 245 4.01 2.53 38.39
N ALA A 246 5.03 3.39 38.31
CA ALA A 246 5.90 3.72 39.43
C ALA A 246 5.16 4.47 40.55
N GLN A 247 4.32 5.45 40.19
CA GLN A 247 3.49 6.20 41.12
C GLN A 247 2.13 6.50 40.49
N SER A 248 1.06 6.37 41.26
CA SER A 248 -0.27 6.75 40.79
C SER A 248 -0.35 8.28 40.62
N PRO A 249 -0.93 8.79 39.52
CA PRO A 249 -1.25 10.20 39.39
C PRO A 249 -2.20 10.64 40.51
N ALA A 250 -2.14 11.92 40.89
CA ALA A 250 -3.08 12.49 41.85
C ALA A 250 -4.52 12.48 41.27
N PRO A 251 -5.56 12.38 42.11
CA PRO A 251 -6.94 12.46 41.64
C PRO A 251 -7.19 13.70 40.79
N GLY A 252 -7.95 13.54 39.69
CA GLY A 252 -8.21 14.62 38.73
C GLY A 252 -7.03 14.99 37.83
N THR A 253 -5.94 14.22 37.83
CA THR A 253 -4.80 14.41 36.91
C THR A 253 -4.55 13.19 36.03
N TYR A 254 -3.92 13.40 34.88
CA TYR A 254 -3.42 12.33 34.02
C TYR A 254 -1.93 12.47 33.75
N GLN A 255 -1.23 11.35 33.61
CA GLN A 255 0.19 11.31 33.24
C GLN A 255 0.37 10.59 31.92
N ILE A 256 1.41 10.97 31.19
CA ILE A 256 1.73 10.38 29.90
C ILE A 256 3.08 9.68 29.99
N GLN A 257 3.16 8.47 29.44
CA GLN A 257 4.42 7.83 29.08
C GLN A 257 4.47 7.67 27.57
N ARG A 258 5.58 8.10 26.98
CA ARG A 258 5.84 8.01 25.54
C ARG A 258 7.19 7.34 25.30
N GLY A 259 7.26 6.48 24.29
CA GLY A 259 8.48 5.82 23.89
C GLY A 259 8.35 5.24 22.48
N GLY A 260 9.44 4.68 21.95
CA GLY A 260 9.44 4.06 20.62
C GLY A 260 8.45 2.90 20.47
N THR A 261 7.96 2.35 21.58
CA THR A 261 7.00 1.24 21.61
C THR A 261 5.56 1.66 21.77
N GLY A 262 5.27 2.96 21.94
CA GLY A 262 3.91 3.48 22.08
C GLY A 262 3.78 4.73 22.93
N THR A 263 2.54 5.19 23.04
CA THR A 263 2.13 6.32 23.88
C THR A 263 0.92 5.94 24.72
N TRP A 264 1.05 6.11 26.02
CA TRP A 264 0.06 5.70 27.02
C TRP A 264 -0.31 6.85 27.94
N ILE A 265 -1.53 6.80 28.43
CA ILE A 265 -2.08 7.72 29.42
C ILE A 265 -2.52 6.92 30.63
N ARG A 266 -2.16 7.38 31.83
CA ARG A 266 -2.74 6.88 33.08
C ARG A 266 -3.53 7.98 33.76
N LEU A 267 -4.75 7.67 34.18
CA LEU A 267 -5.59 8.59 34.93
C LEU A 267 -5.44 8.35 36.43
N GLY A 268 -5.45 9.41 37.23
CA GLY A 268 -5.44 9.34 38.69
C GLY A 268 -6.79 9.00 39.31
N THR A 269 -7.87 8.98 38.52
CA THR A 269 -9.23 8.66 38.98
C THR A 269 -10.00 7.99 37.85
N ARG A 270 -10.95 7.13 38.23
CA ARG A 270 -11.87 6.51 37.26
C ARG A 270 -12.65 7.61 36.54
N PRO A 271 -12.70 7.59 35.20
CA PRO A 271 -13.54 8.52 34.45
C PRO A 271 -15.02 8.24 34.70
N VAL A 272 -15.81 9.29 34.77
CA VAL A 272 -17.28 9.26 34.80
C VAL A 272 -17.84 9.12 33.38
N TYR A 273 -17.20 9.78 32.40
CA TYR A 273 -17.63 9.83 31.01
C TYR A 273 -16.59 9.25 30.05
N GLY A 274 -16.95 9.12 28.76
CA GLY A 274 -16.01 8.67 27.73
C GLY A 274 -14.84 9.64 27.59
N ILE A 275 -13.64 9.11 27.34
CA ILE A 275 -12.42 9.92 27.21
C ILE A 275 -12.01 9.97 25.77
N THR A 276 -11.65 11.16 25.32
CA THR A 276 -11.14 11.40 23.97
C THR A 276 -9.91 12.30 24.05
N VAL A 277 -9.03 12.20 23.07
CA VAL A 277 -7.82 13.01 23.02
C VAL A 277 -7.60 13.61 21.64
N ASP A 278 -6.90 14.73 21.61
CA ASP A 278 -6.26 15.25 20.40
C ASP A 278 -4.78 14.92 20.49
N ALA A 279 -4.22 14.39 19.40
CA ALA A 279 -2.83 13.98 19.40
C ALA A 279 -2.19 14.05 18.01
N VAL A 280 -0.87 14.18 18.01
CA VAL A 280 -0.02 14.11 16.82
C VAL A 280 0.89 12.89 16.94
N GLY A 281 0.67 11.87 16.11
CA GLY A 281 1.44 10.64 16.08
C GLY A 281 2.63 10.68 15.14
N SER A 282 3.72 10.04 15.55
CA SER A 282 4.88 9.75 14.71
C SER A 282 4.83 8.31 14.20
N PHE A 283 5.68 8.00 13.24
CA PHE A 283 5.91 6.65 12.76
C PHE A 283 6.89 5.90 13.68
N PRO A 284 6.93 4.55 13.65
CA PRO A 284 7.90 3.75 14.41
C PRO A 284 9.36 4.14 14.15
N SER A 285 9.70 4.60 12.94
CA SER A 285 11.03 5.14 12.60
C SER A 285 11.38 6.46 13.32
N GLY A 286 10.39 7.13 13.91
CA GLY A 286 10.49 8.50 14.42
C GLY A 286 10.17 9.58 13.38
N ALA A 287 9.85 9.21 12.13
CA ALA A 287 9.37 10.17 11.15
C ALA A 287 8.04 10.80 11.60
N ALA A 288 7.86 12.10 11.36
CA ALA A 288 6.65 12.83 11.71
C ALA A 288 6.20 13.77 10.57
N PRO A 289 5.98 13.24 9.35
CA PRO A 289 5.49 14.05 8.24
C PRO A 289 4.15 14.69 8.58
N GLN A 290 3.94 15.90 8.08
CA GLN A 290 2.73 16.68 8.37
C GLN A 290 1.74 16.67 7.20
N ASN A 291 2.24 16.62 5.97
CA ASN A 291 1.42 16.72 4.77
C ASN A 291 0.76 15.38 4.41
N VAL A 292 -0.35 15.42 3.68
CA VAL A 292 -1.16 14.22 3.38
C VAL A 292 -0.34 13.16 2.63
N LEU A 293 0.40 13.56 1.59
CA LEU A 293 1.08 12.64 0.69
C LEU A 293 2.33 11.99 1.31
N ASP A 294 3.03 12.68 2.21
CA ASP A 294 4.18 12.12 2.92
C ASP A 294 3.73 11.22 4.07
N ILE A 295 2.62 11.54 4.74
CA ILE A 295 1.96 10.62 5.68
C ILE A 295 1.58 9.34 4.93
N LEU A 296 0.87 9.46 3.81
CA LEU A 296 0.46 8.29 3.01
C LEU A 296 1.69 7.49 2.55
N ARG A 297 2.72 8.13 2.00
CA ARG A 297 3.96 7.44 1.58
C ARG A 297 4.59 6.67 2.74
N THR A 298 4.69 7.30 3.91
CA THR A 298 5.35 6.68 5.06
C THR A 298 4.51 5.53 5.62
N MET A 299 3.17 5.65 5.64
CA MET A 299 2.27 4.55 5.98
C MET A 299 2.46 3.36 5.03
N LEU A 300 2.52 3.60 3.72
CA LEU A 300 2.75 2.55 2.73
C LEU A 300 4.08 1.81 2.97
N LEU A 301 5.14 2.52 3.35
CA LEU A 301 6.46 1.93 3.61
C LEU A 301 6.57 1.22 4.97
N GLU A 302 6.06 1.82 6.05
CA GLU A 302 6.27 1.33 7.41
C GLU A 302 5.12 0.45 7.91
N ASP A 303 3.88 0.89 7.71
CA ASP A 303 2.69 0.21 8.25
C ASP A 303 2.17 -0.88 7.30
N PHE A 304 2.31 -0.71 5.98
CA PHE A 304 1.98 -1.72 4.97
C PHE A 304 3.20 -2.50 4.46
N VAL A 305 4.40 -2.11 4.90
CA VAL A 305 5.67 -2.80 4.58
C VAL A 305 5.90 -2.93 3.06
N LEU A 306 5.45 -1.94 2.29
CA LEU A 306 5.71 -1.94 0.85
C LEU A 306 7.19 -1.64 0.59
N PRO A 307 7.85 -2.39 -0.33
CA PRO A 307 9.19 -2.06 -0.76
C PRO A 307 9.26 -0.65 -1.34
N GLU A 308 10.34 0.09 -1.06
CA GLU A 308 10.51 1.44 -1.61
C GLU A 308 10.52 1.44 -3.15
N SER A 309 10.95 0.35 -3.78
CA SER A 309 10.91 0.15 -5.23
C SER A 309 9.50 0.15 -5.83
N TYR A 310 8.44 0.00 -5.03
CA TYR A 310 7.05 0.05 -5.48
C TYR A 310 6.47 1.47 -5.46
N ILE A 311 7.18 2.42 -4.83
CA ILE A 311 6.81 3.83 -4.78
C ILE A 311 7.62 4.58 -5.83
N ASP A 312 6.96 5.45 -6.59
CA ASP A 312 7.65 6.20 -7.64
C ASP A 312 8.71 7.14 -7.06
N VAL A 313 9.88 7.18 -7.67
CA VAL A 313 10.99 8.05 -7.23
C VAL A 313 10.64 9.54 -7.31
N GLN A 314 9.67 9.92 -8.16
CA GLN A 314 9.18 11.29 -8.29
C GLN A 314 8.06 11.63 -7.28
N TRP A 315 7.69 10.70 -6.38
CA TRP A 315 6.70 10.97 -5.34
C TRP A 315 7.02 12.24 -4.52
N PRO A 316 8.26 12.48 -4.05
CA PRO A 316 8.55 13.68 -3.25
C PRO A 316 8.29 15.00 -4.00
N ALA A 317 8.35 15.00 -5.34
CA ALA A 317 8.01 16.16 -6.15
C ALA A 317 6.49 16.45 -6.16
N GLN A 318 5.67 15.47 -5.76
CA GLN A 318 4.22 15.60 -5.67
C GLN A 318 3.74 16.05 -4.28
N SER A 319 4.56 15.95 -3.23
CA SER A 319 4.19 16.35 -1.86
C SER A 319 3.62 17.78 -1.75
N PRO A 320 4.07 18.78 -2.52
CA PRO A 320 3.47 20.13 -2.53
C PRO A 320 2.02 20.20 -3.01
N LEU A 321 1.48 19.16 -3.67
CA LEU A 321 0.09 19.11 -4.12
C LEU A 321 -0.91 19.00 -2.96
N ALA A 322 -0.47 18.51 -1.79
CA ALA A 322 -1.32 18.38 -0.61
C ALA A 322 -0.61 18.86 0.67
N PRO A 323 -0.27 20.16 0.78
CA PRO A 323 0.56 20.69 1.85
C PRO A 323 -0.15 20.75 3.22
N TRP A 324 -1.43 20.40 3.27
CA TRP A 324 -2.28 20.50 4.46
C TRP A 324 -1.96 19.42 5.48
N ARG A 325 -2.19 19.75 6.76
CA ARG A 325 -2.01 18.79 7.86
C ARG A 325 -3.07 17.69 7.78
N ALA A 326 -2.63 16.45 7.92
CA ALA A 326 -3.52 15.30 7.99
C ALA A 326 -3.12 14.36 9.12
N GLY A 327 -3.99 13.39 9.38
CA GLY A 327 -3.68 12.30 10.26
C GLY A 327 -4.63 11.12 10.06
N TRP A 328 -4.19 9.99 10.58
CA TRP A 328 -4.86 8.72 10.55
C TRP A 328 -4.88 8.14 11.97
N PHE A 329 -6.05 7.68 12.40
CA PHE A 329 -6.20 6.92 13.63
C PHE A 329 -6.95 5.63 13.33
N TRP A 330 -6.42 4.53 13.86
CA TRP A 330 -7.03 3.21 13.79
C TRP A 330 -6.92 2.57 15.17
N ASP A 331 -8.02 2.09 15.72
CA ASP A 331 -8.08 1.52 17.07
C ASP A 331 -7.68 0.04 17.13
N GLY A 332 -7.39 -0.59 15.99
CA GLY A 332 -7.01 -1.99 15.89
C GLY A 332 -8.19 -2.97 15.84
N THR A 333 -9.44 -2.51 15.71
CA THR A 333 -10.63 -3.37 15.75
C THR A 333 -11.05 -3.89 14.37
N GLU A 334 -11.04 -3.03 13.36
CA GLU A 334 -11.40 -3.39 11.98
C GLU A 334 -10.17 -3.73 11.14
N THR A 335 -10.35 -4.58 10.14
CA THR A 335 -9.30 -4.82 9.14
C THR A 335 -9.26 -3.63 8.19
N VAL A 336 -8.09 -3.00 8.09
CA VAL A 336 -7.85 -1.84 7.22
C VAL A 336 -6.87 -2.25 6.11
N THR A 337 -7.22 -1.96 4.87
CA THR A 337 -6.33 -2.17 3.71
C THR A 337 -5.66 -0.87 3.28
N GLY A 338 -4.59 -0.99 2.49
CA GLY A 338 -3.95 0.18 1.86
C GLY A 338 -4.92 0.97 0.99
N GLN A 339 -5.87 0.27 0.34
CA GLN A 339 -6.95 0.89 -0.42
C GLN A 339 -7.84 1.80 0.44
N ASP A 340 -8.17 1.37 1.65
CA ASP A 340 -9.03 2.14 2.57
C ASP A 340 -8.32 3.40 3.07
N VAL A 341 -7.02 3.29 3.38
CA VAL A 341 -6.19 4.43 3.78
C VAL A 341 -6.07 5.44 2.64
N VAL A 342 -5.78 4.98 1.42
CA VAL A 342 -5.73 5.85 0.23
C VAL A 342 -7.06 6.54 -0.01
N ARG A 343 -8.17 5.79 -0.02
CA ARG A 343 -9.53 6.33 -0.18
C ARG A 343 -9.83 7.41 0.83
N THR A 344 -9.46 7.20 2.09
CA THR A 344 -9.80 8.12 3.17
C THR A 344 -8.93 9.36 3.15
N LEU A 345 -7.60 9.20 3.06
CA LEU A 345 -6.67 10.33 3.14
C LEU A 345 -6.74 11.24 1.91
N LEU A 346 -7.02 10.70 0.73
CA LEU A 346 -7.10 11.50 -0.50
C LEU A 346 -8.54 11.97 -0.82
N SER A 347 -9.53 11.56 -0.03
CA SER A 347 -10.95 11.89 -0.26
C SER A 347 -11.16 13.39 -0.36
N GLY A 348 -11.81 13.83 -1.45
CA GLY A 348 -12.12 15.24 -1.67
C GLY A 348 -10.92 16.15 -2.02
N LEU A 349 -9.70 15.60 -2.19
CA LEU A 349 -8.51 16.39 -2.55
C LEU A 349 -8.26 16.43 -4.07
N ALA A 350 -9.13 15.82 -4.88
CA ALA A 350 -8.92 15.60 -6.33
C ALA A 350 -7.58 14.91 -6.66
N LEU A 351 -6.99 14.20 -5.69
CA LEU A 351 -5.77 13.43 -5.83
C LEU A 351 -6.13 11.96 -5.97
N SER A 352 -5.46 11.29 -6.91
CA SER A 352 -5.60 9.85 -7.12
C SER A 352 -4.23 9.21 -7.17
N ILE A 353 -4.12 7.97 -6.67
CA ILE A 353 -2.94 7.14 -6.87
C ILE A 353 -3.09 6.38 -8.18
N VAL A 354 -2.14 6.58 -9.09
CA VAL A 354 -2.12 5.89 -10.39
C VAL A 354 -0.92 4.96 -10.51
N PRO A 355 -1.08 3.80 -11.17
CA PRO A 355 0.04 2.93 -11.50
C PRO A 355 0.82 3.53 -12.68
N THR A 356 2.12 3.72 -12.53
CA THR A 356 3.00 4.12 -13.64
C THR A 356 3.24 2.93 -14.58
N ARG A 357 3.87 3.17 -15.74
CA ARG A 357 4.27 2.08 -16.65
C ARG A 357 5.42 1.24 -16.09
N SER A 358 6.20 1.79 -15.16
CA SER A 358 7.27 1.09 -14.44
C SER A 358 6.78 0.27 -13.26
N GLY A 359 5.47 0.18 -13.02
CA GLY A 359 4.90 -0.65 -11.94
C GLY A 359 4.99 -0.01 -10.55
N THR A 360 5.19 1.31 -10.50
CA THR A 360 5.25 2.09 -9.26
C THR A 360 3.92 2.83 -9.02
N LEU A 361 3.64 3.17 -7.76
CA LEU A 361 2.53 4.01 -7.36
C LEU A 361 2.94 5.48 -7.37
N ARG A 362 2.11 6.35 -7.97
CA ARG A 362 2.35 7.80 -8.00
C ARG A 362 1.05 8.59 -7.78
N PRO A 363 1.03 9.63 -6.93
CA PRO A 363 -0.09 10.53 -6.81
C PRO A 363 -0.14 11.49 -8.01
N VAL A 364 -1.36 11.75 -8.48
CA VAL A 364 -1.64 12.70 -9.55
C VAL A 364 -2.84 13.55 -9.15
N LEU A 365 -2.71 14.87 -9.35
CA LEU A 365 -3.80 15.83 -9.18
C LEU A 365 -4.66 15.86 -10.44
N LEU A 366 -5.98 15.79 -10.24
CA LEU A 366 -6.97 16.00 -11.29
C LEU A 366 -7.41 17.46 -11.24
N GLU A 367 -6.80 18.27 -12.11
CA GLU A 367 -7.12 19.70 -12.23
C GLU A 367 -7.67 20.02 -13.62
N ALA A 368 -8.43 21.11 -13.71
CA ALA A 368 -8.87 21.64 -14.98
C ALA A 368 -7.65 22.13 -15.78
N VAL A 369 -7.66 21.89 -17.09
CA VAL A 369 -6.62 22.38 -17.98
C VAL A 369 -6.87 23.86 -18.26
N ASP A 370 -6.16 24.73 -17.56
CA ASP A 370 -6.29 26.19 -17.72
C ASP A 370 -5.68 26.71 -19.03
N ASP A 371 -4.68 26.00 -19.57
CA ASP A 371 -4.02 26.33 -20.83
C ASP A 371 -3.97 25.13 -21.79
N LEU A 372 -4.89 25.10 -22.75
CA LEU A 372 -4.96 24.07 -23.78
C LEU A 372 -3.78 24.14 -24.79
N THR A 373 -2.94 25.18 -24.74
CA THR A 373 -1.79 25.32 -25.63
C THR A 373 -0.56 24.53 -25.16
N ALA A 374 -0.51 24.15 -23.88
CA ALA A 374 0.55 23.33 -23.28
C ALA A 374 0.25 21.82 -23.34
N SER A 375 -0.32 21.33 -24.45
CA SER A 375 -0.64 19.91 -24.60
C SER A 375 0.64 19.06 -24.72
N THR A 376 0.87 18.20 -23.72
CA THR A 376 1.98 17.22 -23.72
C THR A 376 1.76 16.11 -24.75
N LEU A 377 0.50 15.86 -25.14
CA LEU A 377 0.13 14.85 -26.13
C LEU A 377 -1.15 15.25 -26.85
N THR A 378 -1.06 15.38 -28.17
CA THR A 378 -2.24 15.53 -29.03
C THR A 378 -2.71 14.14 -29.47
N LEU A 379 -3.93 13.79 -29.08
CA LEU A 379 -4.62 12.60 -29.58
C LEU A 379 -5.43 13.03 -30.81
N ASP A 380 -5.04 12.55 -31.99
CA ASP A 380 -5.74 12.83 -33.25
C ASP A 380 -6.43 11.58 -33.80
N ALA A 381 -7.10 11.71 -34.94
CA ALA A 381 -7.80 10.60 -35.60
C ALA A 381 -6.88 9.48 -36.10
N THR A 382 -5.55 9.65 -36.06
CA THR A 382 -4.59 8.59 -36.37
C THR A 382 -4.24 7.74 -35.14
N VAL A 383 -4.40 8.30 -33.94
CA VAL A 383 -4.16 7.62 -32.66
C VAL A 383 -5.45 7.06 -32.08
N ILE A 384 -6.55 7.80 -32.20
CA ILE A 384 -7.84 7.41 -31.64
C ILE A 384 -8.57 6.48 -32.61
N THR A 385 -8.78 5.24 -32.18
CA THR A 385 -9.45 4.20 -32.99
C THR A 385 -10.97 4.19 -32.80
N ASP A 386 -11.47 4.57 -31.62
CA ASP A 386 -12.89 4.68 -31.30
C ASP A 386 -13.10 5.75 -30.23
N ILE A 387 -14.25 6.43 -30.26
CA ILE A 387 -14.67 7.42 -29.27
C ILE A 387 -16.12 7.13 -28.90
N GLN A 388 -16.36 6.93 -27.61
CA GLN A 388 -17.69 6.73 -27.08
C GLN A 388 -17.97 7.73 -25.97
N SER A 389 -19.17 8.32 -25.99
CA SER A 389 -19.64 9.16 -24.89
C SER A 389 -20.03 8.27 -23.72
N VAL A 390 -19.44 8.53 -22.54
CA VAL A 390 -19.79 7.84 -21.31
C VAL A 390 -20.63 8.79 -20.44
N SER A 391 -21.71 8.26 -19.85
CA SER A 391 -22.47 9.00 -18.86
C SER A 391 -21.60 9.30 -17.65
N LEU A 392 -21.56 10.56 -17.24
CA LEU A 392 -20.88 10.96 -16.02
C LEU A 392 -21.55 10.30 -14.80
N ASP A 393 -20.73 10.03 -13.79
CA ASP A 393 -21.20 9.50 -12.50
C ASP A 393 -22.25 10.46 -11.88
N ALA A 394 -23.18 9.91 -11.10
CA ALA A 394 -24.22 10.68 -10.41
C ALA A 394 -23.65 11.72 -9.43
N SER A 395 -22.42 11.54 -8.95
CA SER A 395 -21.67 12.52 -8.14
C SER A 395 -21.22 13.76 -8.93
N LEU A 396 -21.14 13.66 -10.26
CA LEU A 396 -20.68 14.71 -11.17
C LEU A 396 -21.79 15.27 -12.07
N SER A 397 -22.89 14.54 -12.21
CA SER A 397 -24.01 14.91 -13.09
C SER A 397 -25.37 14.83 -12.38
N PRO A 398 -26.17 15.93 -12.36
CA PRO A 398 -25.86 17.24 -12.91
C PRO A 398 -24.71 17.94 -12.14
N PRO A 399 -24.05 18.95 -12.73
CA PRO A 399 -22.96 19.67 -12.07
C PRO A 399 -23.36 20.14 -10.67
N THR A 400 -22.56 19.76 -9.68
CA THR A 400 -22.84 20.03 -8.27
C THR A 400 -22.69 21.53 -8.00
N TRP A 401 -23.80 22.25 -7.91
CA TRP A 401 -23.83 23.69 -7.67
C TRP A 401 -23.49 24.08 -6.22
N ARG A 402 -23.48 23.11 -5.30
CA ARG A 402 -23.15 23.31 -3.88
C ARG A 402 -22.32 22.15 -3.35
N TRP A 403 -21.17 22.48 -2.79
CA TRP A 403 -20.31 21.53 -2.10
C TRP A 403 -20.44 21.71 -0.58
N ARG A 404 -20.49 20.60 0.16
CA ARG A 404 -20.30 20.62 1.61
C ARG A 404 -18.83 20.30 1.86
N MET A 405 -18.07 21.31 2.29
CA MET A 405 -16.70 21.11 2.73
C MET A 405 -16.73 20.68 4.20
N GLY A 406 -16.22 19.48 4.48
CA GLY A 406 -15.93 19.08 5.85
C GLY A 406 -14.72 19.84 6.37
N TRP A 407 -14.69 20.07 7.69
CA TRP A 407 -13.43 20.36 8.38
C TRP A 407 -12.72 19.02 8.71
N GLN A 408 -11.73 19.07 9.58
CA GLN A 408 -11.00 17.95 10.14
C GLN A 408 -11.92 16.80 10.57
N HIS A 409 -11.47 15.57 10.32
CA HIS A 409 -12.19 14.37 10.70
C HIS A 409 -12.30 14.27 12.23
N ASN A 410 -13.53 14.08 12.70
CA ASN A 410 -13.83 13.78 14.09
C ASN A 410 -13.95 12.25 14.24
N PHE A 411 -12.93 11.62 14.82
CA PHE A 411 -12.82 10.16 14.90
C PHE A 411 -13.83 9.52 15.86
N THR A 412 -14.29 10.24 16.89
CA THR A 412 -15.32 9.72 17.80
C THR A 412 -16.42 10.76 17.98
N VAL A 413 -17.54 10.56 17.29
CA VAL A 413 -18.71 11.42 17.48
C VAL A 413 -19.26 11.22 18.89
N GLN A 414 -19.18 12.26 19.72
CA GLN A 414 -19.73 12.23 21.06
C GLN A 414 -21.24 12.49 20.98
N THR A 415 -22.07 11.47 21.24
CA THR A 415 -23.52 11.59 21.15
C THR A 415 -24.14 12.05 22.47
N ALA A 416 -25.23 12.81 22.39
CA ALA A 416 -25.98 13.27 23.55
C ALA A 416 -26.72 12.09 24.21
N GLY A 417 -26.21 11.61 25.35
CA GLY A 417 -26.84 10.55 26.13
C GLY A 417 -25.85 9.90 27.08
N SER A 418 -25.89 10.28 28.37
CA SER A 418 -25.06 9.75 29.47
C SER A 418 -23.52 9.83 29.37
N GLY A 419 -22.97 10.21 28.22
CA GLY A 419 -21.53 10.26 27.95
C GLY A 419 -20.93 11.66 27.82
N LEU A 420 -21.74 12.72 27.83
CA LEU A 420 -21.28 14.12 27.75
C LEU A 420 -21.32 14.78 29.12
N HIS A 421 -20.29 15.57 29.43
CA HIS A 421 -20.24 16.36 30.63
C HIS A 421 -21.33 17.45 30.58
N PRO A 422 -22.13 17.66 31.65
CA PRO A 422 -23.26 18.60 31.64
C PRO A 422 -22.84 20.07 31.49
N GLN A 423 -21.54 20.39 31.63
CA GLN A 423 -20.97 21.72 31.38
C GLN A 423 -20.06 21.76 30.14
N ALA A 424 -20.04 20.72 29.30
CA ALA A 424 -19.34 20.83 28.01
C ALA A 424 -19.98 21.98 27.23
N PRO A 425 -19.25 23.07 26.92
CA PRO A 425 -19.80 24.17 26.15
C PRO A 425 -20.26 23.63 24.79
N ALA A 426 -21.42 24.10 24.34
CA ALA A 426 -21.91 23.82 23.00
C ALA A 426 -21.14 24.70 22.01
N ASP A 427 -19.94 24.29 21.66
CA ASP A 427 -19.14 24.92 20.59
C ASP A 427 -19.25 24.10 19.29
#